data_AF-A0A838N1U0-F1
#
_entry.id   AF-A0A838N1U0-F1
#
_cell.length_a   1.000
_cell.length_b   1.000
_cell.length_c   1.000
_cell.angle_alpha   90.00
_cell.angle_beta   90.00
_cell.angle_gamma   90.00
#
_symmetry.space_group_name_H-M   'P 1'
#
loop_
_entity.id
_entity.type
_entity.pdbx_description
1 polymer ?
#
loop_
_entity_poly.entity_id
_entity_poly.type
_entity_poly.pdbx_seq_one_letter_code
_entity_poly.pdbx_strand_id
1 'polypeptide(L)'
;AITLLLVAWPIFLAGVQFATADIAGGLPVSFRDLFRRATNIWPRMARLSLFVYGSFIFWTALPLVAILSISRGEPSLLSLLLALLALAVQVYMFGRLFINFLFWQQSATIGGLEGAEALRDSKELARSRVGAPMLERPMYRGALLASIWLLVLLAFSVAVELPFLIVRLQGITTFEDAATMARNLANAPAPDVMTIATYVLSSLVHALLKPLLGITFVLLYFDAKARR
;
A
#
# COMPACT_ATOMS: atom_id res chain seq x y z
N ALA A 1 8.92 -9.48 19.87
CA ALA A 1 8.96 -8.10 19.33
C ALA A 1 8.21 -7.97 18.00
N ILE A 2 8.57 -8.73 16.96
CA ILE A 2 7.95 -8.65 15.62
C ILE A 2 6.46 -9.00 15.63
N THR A 3 6.04 -10.01 16.40
CA THR A 3 4.63 -10.40 16.54
C THR A 3 3.76 -9.31 17.17
N LEU A 4 4.30 -8.58 18.15
CA LEU A 4 3.62 -7.44 18.76
C LEU A 4 3.47 -6.28 17.77
N LEU A 5 4.48 -6.04 16.93
CA LEU A 5 4.43 -5.03 15.86
C LEU A 5 3.39 -5.39 14.79
N LEU A 6 3.34 -6.66 14.37
CA LEU A 6 2.36 -7.17 13.41
C LEU A 6 0.92 -7.09 13.93
N VAL A 7 0.71 -7.29 15.23
CA VAL A 7 -0.62 -7.23 15.86
C VAL A 7 -1.02 -5.79 16.18
N ALA A 8 -0.09 -4.97 16.69
CA ALA A 8 -0.36 -3.59 17.11
C ALA A 8 -0.57 -2.65 15.92
N TRP A 9 0.07 -2.92 14.78
CA TRP A 9 -0.01 -2.03 13.61
C TRP A 9 -1.43 -1.92 13.02
N PRO A 10 -2.18 -3.01 12.77
CA PRO A 10 -3.58 -2.92 12.36
C PRO A 10 -4.49 -2.22 13.39
N ILE A 11 -4.25 -2.45 14.68
CA ILE A 11 -5.00 -1.80 15.78
C ILE A 11 -4.75 -0.29 15.73
N PHE A 12 -3.51 0.13 15.55
CA PHE A 12 -3.14 1.53 15.41
C PHE A 12 -3.82 2.19 14.19
N LEU A 13 -3.76 1.55 13.02
CA LEU A 13 -4.42 2.07 11.81
C LEU A 13 -5.94 2.18 11.96
N ALA A 14 -6.59 1.15 12.53
CA ALA A 14 -8.02 1.18 12.81
C ALA A 14 -8.38 2.28 13.82
N GLY A 15 -7.56 2.46 14.87
CA GLY A 15 -7.72 3.52 15.86
C GLY A 15 -7.66 4.92 15.23
N VAL A 16 -6.70 5.16 14.34
CA VAL A 16 -6.62 6.44 13.59
C VAL A 16 -7.85 6.63 12.70
N GLN A 17 -8.31 5.59 12.01
CA GLN A 17 -9.50 5.67 11.16
C GLN A 17 -10.76 5.98 11.96
N PHE A 18 -10.95 5.34 13.13
CA PHE A 18 -12.06 5.66 14.02
C PHE A 18 -11.97 7.07 14.60
N ALA A 19 -10.79 7.51 15.02
CA ALA A 19 -10.60 8.88 15.51
C ALA A 19 -10.96 9.91 14.43
N THR A 20 -10.54 9.65 13.19
CA THR A 20 -10.87 10.48 12.03
C THR A 20 -12.37 10.51 11.78
N ALA A 21 -13.04 9.36 11.88
CA ALA A 21 -14.48 9.26 11.70
C ALA A 21 -15.26 10.00 12.80
N ASP A 22 -14.84 9.86 14.05
CA ASP A 22 -15.44 10.58 15.18
C ASP A 22 -15.27 12.10 14.99
N ILE A 23 -14.07 12.59 14.64
CA ILE A 23 -13.80 14.02 14.39
C ILE A 23 -14.65 14.53 13.21
N ALA A 24 -14.69 13.80 12.09
CA ALA A 24 -15.47 14.19 10.92
C ALA A 24 -16.99 14.22 11.22
N GLY A 25 -17.45 13.38 12.14
CA GLY A 25 -18.84 13.34 12.61
C GLY A 25 -19.15 14.30 13.77
N GLY A 26 -18.18 15.08 14.26
CA GLY A 26 -18.35 15.97 15.42
C GLY A 26 -18.50 15.23 16.76
N LEU A 27 -18.11 13.97 16.84
CA LEU A 27 -18.17 13.14 18.03
C LEU A 27 -16.91 13.31 18.90
N PRO A 28 -17.03 13.20 20.24
CA PRO A 28 -15.88 13.26 21.12
C PRO A 28 -14.96 12.05 20.93
N VAL A 29 -13.65 12.29 20.90
CA VAL A 29 -12.64 11.25 20.71
C VAL A 29 -12.14 10.75 22.07
N SER A 30 -12.34 9.46 22.35
CA SER A 30 -11.90 8.81 23.59
C SER A 30 -10.93 7.67 23.28
N PHE A 31 -9.72 7.74 23.83
CA PHE A 31 -8.67 6.73 23.60
C PHE A 31 -9.11 5.31 23.98
N ARG A 32 -9.80 5.17 25.13
CA ARG A 32 -10.28 3.87 25.61
C ARG A 32 -11.28 3.26 24.64
N ASP A 33 -12.18 4.08 24.10
CA ASP A 33 -13.21 3.63 23.16
C ASP A 33 -12.63 3.32 21.79
N LEU A 34 -11.65 4.10 21.33
CA LEU A 34 -10.90 3.80 20.12
C LEU A 34 -10.16 2.47 20.22
N PHE A 35 -9.43 2.26 21.32
CA PHE A 35 -8.68 1.03 21.54
C PHE A 35 -9.61 -0.19 21.62
N ARG A 36 -10.73 -0.09 22.33
CA ARG A 36 -11.75 -1.14 22.38
C ARG A 36 -12.36 -1.44 21.01
N ARG A 37 -12.73 -0.41 20.23
CA ARG A 37 -13.27 -0.60 18.87
C ARG A 37 -12.24 -1.23 17.93
N ALA A 38 -11.00 -0.77 17.98
CA ALA A 38 -9.90 -1.26 17.15
C ALA A 38 -9.52 -2.71 17.46
N THR A 39 -9.51 -3.10 18.73
CA THR A 39 -9.24 -4.50 19.14
C THR A 39 -10.39 -5.43 18.77
N ASN A 40 -11.64 -4.99 18.92
CA ASN A 40 -12.81 -5.79 18.54
C ASN A 40 -12.89 -6.06 17.03
N ILE A 41 -12.48 -5.11 16.19
CA ILE A 41 -12.50 -5.29 14.73
C ILE A 41 -11.28 -6.06 14.21
N TRP A 42 -10.25 -6.24 15.04
CA TRP A 42 -8.97 -6.83 14.64
C TRP A 42 -9.07 -8.21 14.00
N PRO A 43 -9.85 -9.19 14.53
CA PRO A 43 -9.94 -10.53 13.90
C PRO A 43 -10.54 -10.47 12.50
N ARG A 44 -11.48 -9.53 12.28
CA ARG A 44 -12.09 -9.29 10.97
C ARG A 44 -11.07 -8.69 10.01
N MET A 45 -10.32 -7.67 10.47
CA MET A 45 -9.27 -7.04 9.68
C MET A 45 -8.12 -8.00 9.37
N ALA A 46 -7.75 -8.90 10.27
CA ALA A 46 -6.74 -9.92 10.03
C ALA A 46 -7.13 -10.87 8.89
N ARG A 47 -8.38 -11.37 8.89
CA ARG A 47 -8.90 -12.20 7.79
C ARG A 47 -8.94 -11.45 6.46
N LEU A 48 -9.39 -10.19 6.49
CA LEU A 48 -9.41 -9.33 5.31
C LEU A 48 -8.00 -9.07 4.79
N SER A 49 -7.04 -8.82 5.69
CA SER A 49 -5.64 -8.62 5.34
C SER A 49 -5.04 -9.86 4.69
N LEU A 50 -5.34 -11.06 5.18
CA LEU A 50 -4.87 -12.30 4.55
C LEU A 50 -5.37 -12.42 3.09
N PHE A 51 -6.64 -12.09 2.86
CA PHE A 51 -7.21 -12.08 1.51
C PHE A 51 -6.57 -11.01 0.60
N VAL A 52 -6.37 -9.80 1.13
CA VAL A 52 -5.73 -8.68 0.44
C VAL A 52 -4.29 -9.04 0.05
N TYR A 53 -3.49 -9.49 1.02
CA TYR A 53 -2.10 -9.90 0.77
C TYR A 53 -2.01 -11.10 -0.17
N GLY A 54 -2.88 -12.10 -0.01
CA GLY A 54 -2.95 -13.23 -0.94
C GLY A 54 -3.25 -12.79 -2.38
N SER A 55 -4.18 -11.85 -2.55
CA SER A 55 -4.49 -11.27 -3.87
C SER A 55 -3.29 -10.53 -4.46
N PHE A 56 -2.59 -9.70 -3.67
CA PHE A 56 -1.39 -8.99 -4.14
C PHE A 56 -0.26 -9.94 -4.49
N ILE A 57 0.00 -10.98 -3.68
CA ILE A 57 0.99 -12.00 -3.97
C ILE A 57 0.64 -12.68 -5.29
N PHE A 58 -0.61 -13.11 -5.47
CA PHE A 58 -1.05 -13.77 -6.70
C PHE A 58 -0.82 -12.89 -7.93
N TRP A 59 -1.28 -11.63 -7.89
CA TRP A 59 -1.17 -10.69 -9.01
C TRP A 59 0.22 -10.09 -9.22
N THR A 60 1.15 -10.31 -8.28
CA THR A 60 2.57 -9.93 -8.42
C THR A 60 3.39 -11.11 -8.92
N ALA A 61 3.22 -12.29 -8.31
CA ALA A 61 4.01 -13.47 -8.62
C ALA A 61 3.71 -14.01 -10.02
N LEU A 62 2.44 -14.05 -10.44
CA LEU A 62 2.08 -14.64 -11.74
C LEU A 62 2.69 -13.85 -12.92
N PRO A 63 2.53 -12.52 -13.03
CA PRO A 63 3.19 -11.75 -14.09
C PRO A 63 4.71 -11.78 -13.98
N LEU A 64 5.26 -11.75 -12.76
CA LEU A 64 6.71 -11.82 -12.56
C LEU A 64 7.29 -13.14 -13.08
N VAL A 65 6.66 -14.28 -12.77
CA VAL A 65 7.06 -15.59 -13.29
C VAL A 65 6.93 -15.63 -14.81
N ALA A 66 5.89 -15.04 -15.39
CA ALA A 66 5.74 -14.94 -16.83
C ALA A 66 6.88 -14.14 -17.47
N ILE A 67 7.19 -12.95 -16.95
CA ILE A 67 8.30 -12.10 -17.41
C ILE A 67 9.62 -12.87 -17.32
N LEU A 68 9.92 -13.47 -16.17
CA LEU A 68 11.16 -14.23 -15.98
C LEU A 68 11.26 -15.45 -16.91
N SER A 69 10.14 -16.10 -17.22
CA SER A 69 10.11 -17.23 -18.14
C SER A 69 10.36 -16.80 -19.58
N ILE A 70 9.80 -15.65 -19.98
CA ILE A 70 10.02 -15.04 -21.29
C ILE A 70 11.48 -14.62 -21.45
N SER A 71 12.08 -14.03 -20.41
CA SER A 71 13.47 -13.55 -20.41
C SER A 71 14.54 -14.65 -20.44
N ARG A 72 14.16 -15.94 -20.34
CA ARG A 72 15.10 -17.07 -20.45
C ARG A 72 15.36 -17.51 -21.89
N GLY A 73 14.50 -17.13 -22.84
CA GLY A 73 14.67 -17.42 -24.27
C GLY A 73 15.56 -16.41 -24.98
N GLU A 74 15.81 -16.62 -26.27
CA GLU A 74 16.48 -15.62 -27.09
C GLU A 74 15.66 -14.31 -27.15
N PRO A 75 16.29 -13.14 -26.92
CA PRO A 75 15.59 -11.87 -26.94
C PRO A 75 15.08 -11.57 -28.35
N SER A 76 13.77 -11.60 -28.52
CA SER A 76 13.05 -11.22 -29.73
C SER A 76 12.13 -10.02 -29.48
N LEU A 77 11.70 -9.35 -30.55
CA LEU A 77 10.72 -8.27 -30.44
C LEU A 77 9.41 -8.77 -29.79
N LEU A 78 8.99 -9.99 -30.14
CA LEU A 78 7.78 -10.60 -29.58
C LEU A 78 7.93 -10.86 -28.08
N SER A 79 9.06 -11.41 -27.61
CA SER A 79 9.29 -11.64 -26.18
C SER A 79 9.33 -10.33 -25.40
N LEU A 80 9.91 -9.27 -25.98
CA LEU A 80 9.90 -7.93 -25.37
C LEU A 80 8.47 -7.39 -25.22
N LEU A 81 7.65 -7.45 -26.28
CA LEU A 81 6.26 -6.98 -26.24
C LEU A 81 5.41 -7.75 -25.23
N LEU A 82 5.60 -9.08 -25.14
CA LEU A 82 4.90 -9.91 -24.16
C LEU A 82 5.31 -9.59 -22.72
N ALA A 83 6.59 -9.35 -22.46
CA ALA A 83 7.08 -8.95 -21.14
C ALA A 83 6.53 -7.57 -20.73
N LEU A 84 6.51 -6.60 -21.66
CA LEU A 84 5.91 -5.27 -21.41
C LEU A 84 4.40 -5.36 -21.17
N LEU A 85 3.69 -6.20 -21.91
CA LEU A 85 2.27 -6.44 -21.68
C LEU A 85 2.02 -7.05 -20.30
N ALA A 86 2.79 -8.06 -19.91
CA ALA A 86 2.69 -8.67 -18.59
C ALA A 86 2.97 -7.64 -17.48
N LEU A 87 3.97 -6.77 -17.65
CA LEU A 87 4.27 -5.67 -16.73
C LEU A 87 3.13 -4.66 -16.66
N ALA A 88 2.56 -4.26 -17.81
CA ALA A 88 1.43 -3.34 -17.85
C ALA A 88 0.20 -3.92 -17.14
N VAL A 89 -0.11 -5.21 -17.35
CA VAL A 89 -1.18 -5.92 -16.65
C VAL A 89 -0.89 -5.97 -15.14
N GLN A 90 0.35 -6.25 -14.74
CA GLN A 90 0.75 -6.26 -13.33
C GLN A 90 0.50 -4.90 -12.67
N VAL A 91 1.00 -3.82 -13.26
CA VAL A 91 0.84 -2.46 -12.74
C VAL A 91 -0.64 -2.07 -12.68
N TYR A 92 -1.39 -2.34 -13.74
CA TYR A 92 -2.83 -2.07 -13.81
C TYR A 92 -3.60 -2.81 -12.71
N MET A 93 -3.36 -4.12 -12.56
CA MET A 93 -4.04 -4.94 -11.57
C MET A 93 -3.66 -4.54 -10.15
N PHE A 94 -2.38 -4.25 -9.90
CA PHE A 94 -1.92 -3.78 -8.61
C PHE A 94 -2.63 -2.48 -8.20
N GLY A 95 -2.61 -1.47 -9.08
CA GLY A 95 -3.29 -0.19 -8.83
C GLY A 95 -4.79 -0.36 -8.62
N ARG A 96 -5.45 -1.14 -9.48
CA ARG A 96 -6.89 -1.42 -9.38
C ARG A 96 -7.26 -2.10 -8.06
N LEU A 97 -6.50 -3.11 -7.66
CA LEU A 97 -6.74 -3.82 -6.39
C LEU A 97 -6.49 -2.91 -5.19
N PHE A 98 -5.42 -2.12 -5.22
CA PHE A 98 -5.09 -1.19 -4.15
C PHE A 98 -6.24 -0.23 -3.85
N ILE A 99 -6.76 0.47 -4.86
CA ILE A 99 -7.89 1.39 -4.67
C ILE A 99 -9.14 0.66 -4.18
N ASN A 100 -9.47 -0.48 -4.77
CA ASN A 100 -10.65 -1.26 -4.36
C ASN A 100 -10.54 -1.73 -2.91
N PHE A 101 -9.36 -2.15 -2.47
CA PHE A 101 -9.15 -2.58 -1.10
C PHE A 101 -9.21 -1.43 -0.10
N LEU A 102 -8.76 -0.23 -0.47
CA LEU A 102 -8.91 0.94 0.39
C LEU A 102 -10.39 1.31 0.60
N PHE A 103 -11.21 1.27 -0.45
CA PHE A 103 -12.66 1.45 -0.33
C PHE A 103 -13.32 0.33 0.48
N TRP A 104 -12.95 -0.92 0.21
CA TRP A 104 -13.48 -2.07 0.96
C TRP A 104 -13.15 -1.99 2.45
N GLN A 105 -11.92 -1.57 2.78
CA GLN A 105 -11.52 -1.34 4.15
C GLN A 105 -12.42 -0.31 4.83
N GLN A 106 -12.76 0.81 4.18
CA GLN A 106 -13.63 1.83 4.78
C GLN A 106 -15.07 1.32 5.01
N SER A 107 -15.64 0.58 4.05
CA SER A 107 -16.96 -0.04 4.22
C SER A 107 -16.96 -1.07 5.37
N ALA A 108 -15.86 -1.80 5.56
CA ALA A 108 -15.72 -2.77 6.63
C ALA A 108 -15.42 -2.14 8.00
N THR A 109 -14.60 -1.09 8.08
CA THR A 109 -14.24 -0.43 9.34
C THR A 109 -15.31 0.56 9.79
N ILE A 110 -15.63 1.54 8.95
CA ILE A 110 -16.53 2.66 9.27
C ILE A 110 -17.98 2.28 8.98
N GLY A 111 -18.22 1.60 7.86
CA GLY A 111 -19.55 1.11 7.54
C GLY A 111 -20.04 -0.01 8.48
N GLY A 112 -19.12 -0.65 9.21
CA GLY A 112 -19.43 -1.77 10.11
C GLY A 112 -19.96 -3.01 9.39
N LEU A 113 -19.85 -3.07 8.06
CA LEU A 113 -20.36 -4.16 7.22
C LEU A 113 -19.37 -5.34 7.20
N GLU A 114 -19.88 -6.54 6.93
CA GLU A 114 -19.06 -7.75 6.89
C GLU A 114 -18.98 -8.38 5.50
N GLY A 115 -17.83 -8.97 5.18
CA GLY A 115 -17.63 -9.87 4.04
C GLY A 115 -18.13 -9.31 2.71
N ALA A 116 -19.14 -9.99 2.15
CA ALA A 116 -19.72 -9.67 0.84
C ALA A 116 -20.52 -8.36 0.84
N GLU A 117 -21.14 -7.99 1.96
CA GLU A 117 -21.89 -6.74 2.08
C GLU A 117 -20.94 -5.54 2.02
N ALA A 118 -19.84 -5.60 2.77
CA ALA A 118 -18.79 -4.58 2.71
C ALA A 118 -18.19 -4.46 1.29
N LEU A 119 -18.03 -5.58 0.58
CA LEU A 119 -17.52 -5.58 -0.80
C LEU A 119 -18.54 -5.03 -1.79
N ARG A 120 -19.83 -5.30 -1.58
CA ARG A 120 -20.91 -4.78 -2.42
C ARG A 120 -21.03 -3.27 -2.23
N ASP A 121 -21.11 -2.81 -0.98
CA ASP A 121 -21.19 -1.39 -0.65
C ASP A 121 -19.99 -0.62 -1.19
N SER A 122 -18.77 -1.14 -1.04
CA SER A 122 -17.56 -0.50 -1.55
C SER A 122 -17.57 -0.36 -3.07
N LYS A 123 -18.09 -1.37 -3.80
CA LYS A 123 -18.26 -1.32 -5.26
C LYS A 123 -19.33 -0.32 -5.67
N GLU A 124 -20.45 -0.28 -4.96
CA GLU A 124 -21.52 0.69 -5.21
C GLU A 124 -21.04 2.12 -4.99
N LEU A 125 -20.31 2.38 -3.90
CA LEU A 125 -19.70 3.68 -3.61
C LEU A 125 -18.67 4.07 -4.66
N ALA A 126 -17.73 3.17 -5.00
CA ALA A 126 -16.70 3.45 -6.00
C ALA A 126 -17.29 3.75 -7.38
N ARG A 127 -18.38 3.09 -7.75
CA ARG A 127 -19.10 3.28 -9.02
C ARG A 127 -20.22 4.30 -8.96
N SER A 128 -20.42 4.96 -7.82
CA SER A 128 -21.44 5.99 -7.73
C SER A 128 -21.10 7.16 -8.65
N ARG A 129 -22.12 7.93 -9.04
CA ARG A 129 -21.98 9.13 -9.88
C ARG A 129 -21.35 8.88 -11.26
N VAL A 130 -21.79 7.83 -11.95
CA VAL A 130 -21.38 7.55 -13.34
C VAL A 130 -21.66 8.75 -14.27
N GLY A 131 -22.71 9.53 -14.01
CA GLY A 131 -23.06 10.73 -14.78
C GLY A 131 -22.23 11.98 -14.47
N ALA A 132 -21.41 11.99 -13.41
CA ALA A 132 -20.64 13.17 -13.02
C ALA A 132 -19.29 13.26 -13.79
N PRO A 133 -18.70 14.46 -13.87
CA PRO A 133 -17.35 14.66 -14.39
C PRO A 133 -16.33 13.74 -13.71
N MET A 134 -15.27 13.33 -14.42
CA MET A 134 -14.31 12.32 -13.92
C MET A 134 -13.75 12.67 -12.54
N LEU A 135 -13.41 13.94 -12.29
CA LEU A 135 -12.83 14.40 -11.02
C LEU A 135 -13.79 14.34 -9.84
N GLU A 136 -15.10 14.24 -10.07
CA GLU A 136 -16.10 14.10 -9.02
C GLU A 136 -16.40 12.64 -8.68
N ARG A 137 -15.97 11.71 -9.53
CA ARG A 137 -16.20 10.27 -9.33
C ARG A 137 -15.32 9.76 -8.19
N PRO A 138 -15.90 9.09 -7.17
CA PRO A 138 -15.13 8.61 -6.02
C PRO A 138 -13.93 7.74 -6.40
N MET A 139 -14.09 6.84 -7.38
CA MET A 139 -12.99 5.98 -7.85
C MET A 139 -11.81 6.78 -8.41
N TYR A 140 -12.06 7.84 -9.17
CA TYR A 140 -11.00 8.66 -9.75
C TYR A 140 -10.29 9.49 -8.68
N ARG A 141 -11.05 10.06 -7.73
CA ARG A 141 -10.48 10.78 -6.58
C ARG A 141 -9.64 9.87 -5.70
N GLY A 142 -10.09 8.64 -5.44
CA GLY A 142 -9.32 7.64 -4.73
C GLY A 142 -8.01 7.30 -5.45
N ALA A 143 -8.07 7.10 -6.78
CA ALA A 143 -6.88 6.87 -7.59
C ALA A 143 -5.90 8.06 -7.57
N LEU A 144 -6.40 9.28 -7.67
CA LEU A 144 -5.59 10.50 -7.60
C LEU A 144 -4.91 10.65 -6.23
N LEU A 145 -5.66 10.49 -5.14
CA LEU A 145 -5.13 10.57 -3.78
C LEU A 145 -4.06 9.51 -3.52
N ALA A 146 -4.31 8.26 -3.92
CA ALA A 146 -3.33 7.19 -3.81
C ALA A 146 -2.09 7.45 -4.65
N SER A 147 -2.24 8.03 -5.85
CA SER A 147 -1.12 8.38 -6.73
C SER A 147 -0.26 9.49 -6.12
N ILE A 148 -0.89 10.55 -5.60
CA ILE A 148 -0.20 11.63 -4.88
C ILE A 148 0.53 11.05 -3.66
N TRP A 149 -0.15 10.22 -2.87
CA TRP A 149 0.46 9.57 -1.71
C TRP A 149 1.67 8.71 -2.10
N LEU A 150 1.57 7.96 -3.20
CA LEU A 150 2.67 7.12 -3.68
C LEU A 150 3.84 7.96 -4.20
N LEU A 151 3.58 9.08 -4.88
CA LEU A 151 4.63 10.02 -5.31
C LEU A 151 5.34 10.64 -4.11
N VAL A 152 4.59 11.05 -3.08
CA VAL A 152 5.17 11.56 -1.83
C VAL A 152 6.02 10.48 -1.17
N LEU A 153 5.48 9.26 -1.03
CA LEU A 153 6.22 8.14 -0.45
C LEU A 153 7.51 7.84 -1.21
N LEU A 154 7.45 7.84 -2.55
CA LEU A 154 8.60 7.63 -3.41
C LEU A 154 9.63 8.75 -3.24
N ALA A 155 9.20 10.00 -3.26
CA ALA A 155 10.08 11.16 -3.09
C ALA A 155 10.84 11.11 -1.76
N PHE A 156 10.14 10.79 -0.67
CA PHE A 156 10.78 10.62 0.64
C PHE A 156 11.69 9.40 0.71
N SER A 157 11.27 8.26 0.14
CA SER A 157 12.09 7.04 0.12
C SER A 157 13.38 7.26 -0.66
N VAL A 158 13.29 7.91 -1.83
CA VAL A 158 14.45 8.31 -2.62
C VAL A 158 15.30 9.33 -1.85
N ALA A 159 14.74 10.37 -1.26
CA ALA A 159 15.52 11.36 -0.52
C ALA A 159 16.29 10.74 0.66
N VAL A 160 15.72 9.75 1.34
CA VAL A 160 16.35 9.05 2.46
C VAL A 160 17.37 8.02 1.96
N GLU A 161 17.05 7.21 0.96
CA GLU A 161 17.87 6.05 0.56
C GLU A 161 18.93 6.39 -0.50
N LEU A 162 18.65 7.35 -1.39
CA LEU A 162 19.51 7.68 -2.53
C LEU A 162 20.90 8.16 -2.13
N PRO A 163 21.10 9.02 -1.10
CA PRO A 163 22.45 9.39 -0.66
C PRO A 163 23.29 8.18 -0.25
N PHE A 164 22.68 7.18 0.39
CA PHE A 164 23.37 5.95 0.79
C PHE A 164 23.65 5.02 -0.38
N LEU A 165 22.72 4.91 -1.33
CA LEU A 165 22.93 4.16 -2.57
C LEU A 165 24.06 4.78 -3.38
N ILE A 166 24.12 6.10 -3.52
CA ILE A 166 25.19 6.78 -4.25
C ILE A 166 26.55 6.48 -3.62
N VAL A 167 26.69 6.59 -2.29
CA VAL A 167 27.96 6.26 -1.60
C VAL A 167 28.35 4.78 -1.79
N ARG A 168 27.38 3.85 -1.80
CA ARG A 168 27.65 2.42 -2.04
C ARG A 168 27.97 2.10 -3.50
N LEU A 169 27.47 2.89 -4.44
CA LEU A 169 27.64 2.69 -5.89
C LEU A 169 28.85 3.44 -6.46
N GLN A 170 29.46 4.37 -5.71
CA GLN A 170 30.63 5.17 -6.14
C GLN A 170 31.84 4.34 -6.61
N GLY A 171 31.92 3.05 -6.28
CA GLY A 171 32.99 2.14 -6.73
C GLY A 171 32.60 1.18 -7.85
N ILE A 172 31.36 1.20 -8.36
CA ILE A 172 30.89 0.25 -9.38
C ILE A 172 31.02 0.91 -10.74
N THR A 173 32.09 0.55 -11.46
CA THR A 173 32.30 1.02 -12.83
C THR A 173 32.15 -0.09 -13.86
N THR A 174 32.20 -1.36 -13.42
CA THR A 174 32.05 -2.54 -14.26
C THR A 174 30.95 -3.49 -13.77
N PHE A 175 30.47 -4.36 -14.65
CA PHE A 175 29.47 -5.40 -14.31
C PHE A 175 30.01 -6.43 -13.30
N GLU A 176 31.34 -6.63 -13.30
CA GLU A 176 32.04 -7.52 -12.36
C GLU A 176 32.02 -6.96 -10.93
N ASP A 177 32.16 -5.63 -10.78
CA ASP A 177 32.01 -4.91 -9.50
C ASP A 177 30.58 -5.02 -8.96
N ALA A 178 29.57 -5.01 -9.84
CA ALA A 178 28.17 -5.18 -9.45
C ALA A 178 27.87 -6.61 -8.96
N ALA A 179 28.43 -7.62 -9.63
CA ALA A 179 28.26 -9.03 -9.26
C ALA A 179 28.97 -9.37 -7.93
N THR A 180 30.14 -8.79 -7.70
CA THR A 180 30.88 -8.94 -6.43
C THR A 180 30.16 -8.23 -5.28
N MET A 181 29.60 -7.04 -5.49
CA MET A 181 28.75 -6.36 -4.51
C MET A 181 27.52 -7.20 -4.13
N ALA A 182 26.83 -7.81 -5.11
CA ALA A 182 25.68 -8.67 -4.85
C ALA A 182 26.05 -9.89 -3.98
N ARG A 183 27.22 -10.48 -4.23
CA ARG A 183 27.79 -11.56 -3.39
C ARG A 183 28.15 -11.09 -1.98
N ASN A 184 28.68 -9.88 -1.86
CA ASN A 184 29.04 -9.29 -0.57
C ASN A 184 27.81 -8.93 0.25
N LEU A 185 26.71 -8.48 -0.38
CA LEU A 185 25.43 -8.24 0.28
C LEU A 185 24.80 -9.55 0.79
N ALA A 186 24.97 -10.66 0.06
CA ALA A 186 24.48 -11.96 0.48
C ALA A 186 25.23 -12.49 1.73
N ASN A 187 26.48 -12.07 1.93
CA ASN A 187 27.35 -12.49 3.03
C ASN A 187 27.65 -11.39 4.05
N ALA A 188 26.92 -10.27 4.00
CA ALA A 188 27.21 -9.11 4.82
C ALA A 188 26.98 -9.43 6.32
N PRO A 189 27.92 -9.05 7.21
CA PRO A 189 27.69 -9.14 8.66
C PRO A 189 26.56 -8.20 9.10
N ALA A 190 26.15 -8.32 10.36
CA ALA A 190 25.06 -7.56 10.97
C ALA A 190 25.08 -6.05 10.58
N PRO A 191 23.91 -5.42 10.40
CA PRO A 191 23.81 -4.07 9.83
C PRO A 191 24.58 -3.05 10.66
N ASP A 192 25.48 -2.32 10.02
CA ASP A 192 26.22 -1.20 10.62
C ASP A 192 25.26 -0.09 11.13
N VAL A 193 25.71 0.71 12.09
CA VAL A 193 24.96 1.78 12.79
C VAL A 193 24.30 2.73 11.80
N MET A 194 24.97 3.06 10.69
CA MET A 194 24.41 3.90 9.63
C MET A 194 23.21 3.23 8.95
N THR A 195 23.29 1.92 8.69
CA THR A 195 22.20 1.16 8.08
C THR A 195 21.01 1.06 9.05
N ILE A 196 21.28 0.89 10.34
CA ILE A 196 20.24 0.92 11.38
C ILE A 196 19.55 2.29 11.42
N ALA A 197 20.31 3.39 11.38
CA ALA A 197 19.76 4.75 11.37
C ALA A 197 18.87 5.00 10.13
N THR A 198 19.29 4.56 8.94
CA THR A 198 18.48 4.64 7.71
C THR A 198 17.19 3.83 7.85
N TYR A 199 17.24 2.62 8.41
CA TYR A 199 16.03 1.81 8.63
C TYR A 199 15.07 2.46 9.63
N VAL A 200 15.59 3.05 10.71
CA VAL A 200 14.77 3.77 11.69
C VAL A 200 14.11 4.98 11.02
N LEU A 201 14.86 5.78 10.28
CA LEU A 201 14.33 6.98 9.60
C LEU A 201 13.29 6.61 8.54
N SER A 202 13.57 5.61 7.71
CA SER A 202 12.62 5.08 6.71
C SER A 202 11.36 4.53 7.41
N SER A 203 11.52 3.79 8.50
CA SER A 203 10.39 3.27 9.29
C SER A 203 9.52 4.39 9.86
N LEU A 204 10.11 5.47 10.39
CA LEU A 204 9.37 6.63 10.91
C LEU A 204 8.58 7.34 9.81
N VAL A 205 9.19 7.57 8.65
CA VAL A 205 8.51 8.16 7.48
C VAL A 205 7.31 7.31 7.08
N HIS A 206 7.51 6.00 6.95
CA HIS A 206 6.42 5.08 6.60
C HIS A 206 5.35 5.02 7.71
N ALA A 207 5.74 5.11 8.97
CA ALA A 207 4.83 5.09 10.11
C ALA A 207 3.89 6.30 10.13
N LEU A 208 4.37 7.47 9.66
CA LEU A 208 3.57 8.70 9.57
C LEU A 208 2.75 8.78 8.28
N LEU A 209 3.31 8.36 7.14
CA LEU A 209 2.64 8.47 5.84
C LEU A 209 1.49 7.47 5.66
N LYS A 210 1.61 6.25 6.20
CA LYS A 210 0.56 5.21 6.04
C LYS A 210 -0.78 5.63 6.66
N PRO A 211 -0.84 6.18 7.89
CA PRO A 211 -2.08 6.70 8.46
C PRO A 211 -2.73 7.81 7.63
N LEU A 212 -1.95 8.69 6.99
CA LEU A 212 -2.48 9.78 6.15
C LEU A 212 -3.31 9.23 4.97
N LEU A 213 -2.85 8.15 4.34
CA LEU A 213 -3.64 7.49 3.31
C LEU A 213 -4.96 6.95 3.87
N GLY A 214 -4.92 6.35 5.06
CA GLY A 214 -6.12 5.92 5.77
C GLY A 214 -7.10 7.09 5.97
N ILE A 215 -6.62 8.21 6.53
CA ILE A 215 -7.42 9.41 6.81
C ILE A 215 -8.08 9.96 5.53
N THR A 216 -7.30 10.12 4.45
CA THR A 216 -7.84 10.63 3.19
C THR A 216 -8.95 9.75 2.61
N PHE A 217 -8.83 8.43 2.74
CA PHE A 217 -9.88 7.50 2.31
C PHE A 217 -11.10 7.49 3.25
N VAL A 218 -10.93 7.72 4.56
CA VAL A 218 -12.05 7.95 5.49
C VAL A 218 -12.87 9.16 5.04
N LEU A 219 -12.21 10.29 4.78
CA LEU A 219 -12.87 11.52 4.32
C LEU A 219 -13.53 11.34 2.95
N LEU A 220 -12.86 10.65 2.02
CA LEU A 220 -13.43 10.33 0.71
C LEU A 220 -14.66 9.42 0.84
N TYR A 221 -14.66 8.46 1.77
CA TYR A 221 -15.80 7.59 2.03
C TYR A 221 -17.00 8.40 2.54
N PHE A 222 -16.81 9.29 3.51
CA PHE A 222 -17.90 10.16 4.00
C PHE A 222 -18.44 11.09 2.91
N ASP A 223 -17.54 11.73 2.16
CA ASP A 223 -17.93 12.61 1.07
C ASP A 223 -18.69 11.85 -0.02
N ALA A 224 -18.22 10.66 -0.42
CA ALA A 224 -18.91 9.81 -1.38
C ALA A 224 -20.27 9.34 -0.88
N LYS A 225 -20.41 9.06 0.43
CA LYS A 225 -21.67 8.61 1.04
C LYS A 225 -22.68 9.74 1.20
N ALA A 226 -22.24 10.94 1.58
CA ALA A 226 -23.09 12.13 1.65
C ALA A 226 -23.60 12.58 0.27
N ARG A 227 -22.86 12.21 -0.78
CA ARG A 227 -23.10 12.56 -2.18
C ARG A 227 -23.81 11.46 -2.97
N ARG A 228 -24.03 10.29 -2.37
CA ARG A 228 -24.72 9.16 -2.97
C ARG A 228 -26.21 9.47 -3.13
#